data_AF-A0A849KAD7-F1
#
_entry.id   AF-A0A849KAD7-F1
#
_cell.length_a   1.000
_cell.length_b   1.000
_cell.length_c   1.000
_cell.angle_alpha   90.00
_cell.angle_beta   90.00
_cell.angle_gamma   90.00
#
_symmetry.space_group_name_H-M   'P 1'
#
loop_
_entity.id
_entity.type
_entity.pdbx_description
1 polymer ?
#
loop_
_entity_poly.entity_id
_entity_poly.type
_entity_poly.pdbx_seq_one_letter_code
_entity_poly.pdbx_strand_id
1 'polypeptide(L)' 'MTLEQYNEAIKQIVAEQQKIAQSTAQLAMTGQANPTNPQFAQLVTSQWSLMQQIAKLNTELMMGIMAPKK' A
#
# COMPACT_ATOMS: atom_id res chain seq x y z
N MET A 1 2.68 15.41 -10.69
CA MET A 1 3.30 14.06 -10.87
C MET A 1 3.21 13.70 -12.35
N THR A 2 4.18 13.03 -12.95
CA THR A 2 4.03 12.49 -14.32
C THR A 2 3.35 11.13 -14.29
N LEU A 3 2.82 10.65 -15.42
CA LEU A 3 2.28 9.28 -15.53
C LEU A 3 3.30 8.20 -15.16
N GLU A 4 4.58 8.44 -15.47
CA GLU A 4 5.66 7.53 -15.10
C GLU A 4 5.86 7.48 -13.58
N GLN A 5 5.88 8.64 -12.93
CA GLN A 5 5.97 8.71 -11.45
C GLN A 5 4.77 8.05 -10.77
N TYR A 6 3.56 8.19 -11.33
CA TYR A 6 2.37 7.47 -10.86
C TYR A 6 2.56 5.95 -10.96
N ASN A 7 3.00 5.46 -12.12
CA ASN A 7 3.21 4.02 -12.33
C ASN A 7 4.27 3.45 -11.39
N GLU A 8 5.37 4.18 -11.15
CA GLU A 8 6.38 3.77 -10.17
C GLU A 8 5.83 3.76 -8.74
N ALA A 9 5.03 4.76 -8.36
CA ALA A 9 4.37 4.78 -7.05
C ALA A 9 3.40 3.59 -6.87
N ILE A 10 2.62 3.24 -7.90
CA ILE A 10 1.73 2.07 -7.87
C ILE A 10 2.53 0.76 -7.74
N LYS A 11 3.64 0.60 -8.48
CA LYS A 11 4.51 -0.59 -8.37
C LYS A 11 5.07 -0.74 -6.96
N GLN A 12 5.50 0.35 -6.33
CA GLN A 12 5.98 0.34 -4.95
C GLN A 12 4.88 -0.09 -3.97
N ILE A 13 3.67 0.45 -4.13
CA ILE A 13 2.52 0.05 -3.29
C ILE A 13 2.21 -1.44 -3.42
N VAL A 14 2.22 -1.99 -4.64
CA VAL A 14 2.00 -3.42 -4.88
C VAL A 14 3.08 -4.27 -4.20
N ALA A 15 4.35 -3.86 -4.30
CA ALA A 15 5.45 -4.56 -3.62
C ALA A 15 5.28 -4.56 -2.10
N GLU A 16 4.86 -3.43 -1.50
CA GLU A 16 4.60 -3.35 -0.06
C GLU A 16 3.38 -4.18 0.36
N GLN A 17 2.31 -4.23 -0.45
CA GLN A 17 1.17 -5.12 -0.19
C GLN A 17 1.58 -6.59 -0.19
N GLN A 18 2.47 -7.01 -1.09
CA GLN A 18 2.99 -8.38 -1.11
C GLN A 18 3.78 -8.72 0.15
N LYS A 19 4.60 -7.78 0.66
CA LYS A 19 5.32 -7.97 1.94
C LYS A 19 4.35 -8.12 3.10
N ILE A 20 3.34 -7.25 3.18
CA ILE A 20 2.30 -7.31 4.22
C ILE A 20 1.57 -8.66 4.16
N ALA A 21 1.21 -9.14 2.97
CA ALA A 21 0.55 -10.42 2.78
C ALA A 21 1.43 -11.59 3.26
N GLN A 22 2.72 -11.60 2.92
CA GLN A 22 3.67 -12.61 3.38
C GLN A 22 3.82 -12.63 4.91
N SER A 23 4.01 -11.46 5.53
CA SER A 23 4.12 -11.37 7.00
C SER A 23 2.81 -11.75 7.70
N THR A 24 1.67 -11.37 7.13
CA THR A 24 0.36 -11.76 7.68
C THR A 24 0.16 -13.27 7.61
N ALA A 25 0.53 -13.90 6.49
CA ALA A 25 0.48 -15.34 6.34
C ALA A 25 1.37 -16.06 7.36
N GLN A 26 2.59 -15.57 7.60
CA GLN A 26 3.49 -16.12 8.63
C GLN A 26 2.87 -16.05 10.03
N LEU A 27 2.24 -14.93 10.39
CA LEU A 27 1.52 -14.81 11.66
C LEU A 27 0.29 -15.72 11.71
N ALA A 28 -0.43 -15.90 10.60
CA ALA A 28 -1.59 -16.77 10.54
C ALA A 28 -1.21 -18.23 10.76
N MET A 29 -0.09 -18.69 10.18
CA MET A 29 0.43 -20.04 10.36
C MET A 29 0.78 -20.36 11.83
N THR A 30 1.09 -19.35 12.64
CA THR A 30 1.38 -19.50 14.08
C THR A 30 0.19 -19.15 14.98
N GLY A 31 -0.99 -18.85 14.42
CA GLY A 31 -2.18 -18.44 15.17
C GLY A 31 -2.10 -17.02 15.76
N GLN A 32 -1.11 -16.23 15.32
CA GLN A 32 -0.81 -14.90 15.82
C GLN A 32 -1.35 -13.75 14.97
N ALA A 33 -2.05 -14.04 13.87
CA ALA A 33 -2.75 -13.04 13.06
C ALA A 33 -4.03 -12.53 13.76
N ASN A 34 -3.85 -11.82 14.88
CA ASN A 34 -4.94 -11.30 15.70
C ASN A 34 -4.67 -9.86 16.18
N PRO A 35 -5.72 -9.06 16.47
CA PRO A 35 -5.57 -7.64 16.83
C PRO A 35 -4.76 -7.38 18.11
N THR A 36 -4.64 -8.38 19.00
CA THR A 36 -3.85 -8.27 20.24
C THR A 36 -2.36 -8.49 20.02
N ASN A 37 -1.96 -9.04 18.87
CA ASN A 37 -0.56 -9.17 18.50
C ASN A 37 -0.06 -7.83 17.92
N PRO A 38 1.00 -7.23 18.50
CA PRO A 38 1.48 -5.91 18.06
C PRO A 38 2.02 -5.93 16.62
N GLN A 39 2.60 -7.03 16.16
CA GLN A 39 3.08 -7.16 14.79
C GLN A 39 1.90 -7.20 13.81
N PHE A 40 0.85 -7.94 14.13
CA PHE A 40 -0.36 -7.97 13.31
C PHE A 40 -1.04 -6.59 13.25
N ALA A 41 -1.16 -5.90 14.39
CA ALA A 41 -1.71 -4.54 14.43
C ALA A 41 -0.89 -3.56 13.57
N GLN A 42 0.45 -3.69 13.57
CA GLN A 42 1.33 -2.92 12.71
C GLN A 42 1.09 -3.22 11.22
N LEU A 43 0.92 -4.49 10.84
CA LEU A 43 0.63 -4.88 9.46
C LEU A 43 -0.70 -4.28 8.96
N VAL A 44 -1.75 -4.32 9.77
CA VAL A 44 -3.04 -3.71 9.44
C VAL A 44 -2.92 -2.19 9.29
N THR A 45 -2.16 -1.54 10.17
CA THR A 45 -1.90 -0.10 10.08
C THR A 45 -1.15 0.26 8.80
N SER A 46 -0.12 -0.52 8.45
CA SER A 46 0.62 -0.35 7.20
C SER A 46 -0.29 -0.54 5.97
N GLN A 47 -1.16 -1.56 5.98
CA GLN A 47 -2.11 -1.80 4.90
C GLN A 47 -3.06 -0.61 4.72
N TRP A 48 -3.54 -0.02 5.81
CA TRP A 48 -4.38 1.17 5.77
C TRP A 48 -3.64 2.40 5.20
N SER A 49 -2.37 2.58 5.53
CA SER A 49 -1.53 3.63 4.94
C SER A 49 -1.39 3.46 3.42
N LEU A 50 -1.18 2.23 2.94
CA LEU A 50 -1.11 1.95 1.50
C LEU A 50 -2.43 2.28 0.80
N MET A 51 -3.57 1.97 1.40
CA MET A 51 -4.89 2.31 0.85
C MET A 51 -5.08 3.82 0.72
N GLN A 52 -4.63 4.60 1.71
CA GLN A 52 -4.67 6.06 1.64
C GLN A 52 -3.75 6.61 0.54
N GLN A 53 -2.58 6.01 0.33
CA GLN A 53 -1.69 6.39 -0.76
C GLN A 53 -2.31 6.13 -2.13
N ILE A 54 -2.96 4.97 -2.33
CA ILE A 54 -3.70 4.68 -3.57
C ILE A 54 -4.81 5.72 -3.79
N ALA A 55 -5.60 6.00 -2.76
CA ALA A 55 -6.69 6.98 -2.84
C ALA A 55 -6.18 8.37 -3.25
N LYS A 56 -5.05 8.80 -2.67
CA LYS A 56 -4.39 10.06 -3.03
C LYS A 56 -3.92 10.06 -4.49
N LEU A 57 -3.19 9.03 -4.92
CA LEU A 57 -2.69 8.91 -6.30
C LEU A 57 -3.83 8.94 -7.33
N ASN A 58 -4.92 8.21 -7.05
CA ASN A 58 -6.11 8.21 -7.90
C ASN A 58 -6.81 9.57 -7.93
N THR A 59 -6.83 10.28 -6.80
CA THR A 59 -7.38 11.64 -6.74
C THR A 59 -6.54 12.62 -7.56
N GLU A 60 -5.21 12.55 -7.45
CA GLU A 60 -4.29 13.36 -8.27
C GLU A 60 -4.42 13.06 -9.77
N LEU A 61 -4.64 11.80 -10.13
CA LEU A 61 -4.96 11.36 -11.49
C LEU A 61 -6.26 12.00 -12.00
N MET A 62 -7.36 11.86 -11.25
CA MET A 62 -8.67 12.36 -11.63
C MET A 62 -8.71 13.89 -11.72
N MET A 63 -7.98 14.60 -10.86
CA MET A 63 -7.91 16.06 -10.89
C MET A 63 -7.04 16.61 -12.03
N GLY A 64 -6.42 15.76 -12.86
CA GLY A 64 -5.57 16.21 -13.95
C GLY A 64 -4.29 16.93 -13.48
N ILE A 65 -3.92 16.76 -12.20
CA ILE A 65 -2.66 17.29 -11.61
C ILE A 65 -1.44 16.50 -12.16
N MET A 66 -1.71 15.51 -13.01
CA MET A 66 -0.71 14.82 -13.78
C MET A 66 -0.41 15.52 -15.09
N ALA A 67 0.75 16.16 -15.16
CA ALA A 67 1.26 16.71 -16.40
C ALA A 67 1.76 15.56 -17.29
N PRO A 68 1.34 15.47 -18.57
CA PRO A 68 2.07 14.66 -19.54
C PRO A 68 3.52 15.15 -19.60
N LYS A 69 4.49 14.24 -19.74
CA LYS A 69 5.88 14.64 -20.00
C LYS A 69 5.88 15.54 -21.24
N LYS A 70 6.46 16.74 -21.12
CA LYS A 70 6.91 17.49 -22.29
C LYS A 70 8.13 16.79 -22.89
#